data_AF-A0A3A0E0Z5-F1
#
_entry.id   AF-A0A3A0E0Z5-F1
#
_cell.length_a   1.000
_cell.length_b   1.000
_cell.length_c   1.000
_cell.angle_alpha   90.00
_cell.angle_beta   90.00
_cell.angle_gamma   90.00
#
_symmetry.space_group_name_H-M   'P 1'
#
loop_
_entity.id
_entity.type
_entity.pdbx_description
1 polymer ?
#
loop_
_entity_poly.entity_id
_entity_poly.type
_entity_poly.pdbx_seq_one_letter_code
_entity_poly.pdbx_strand_id
1 'polypeptide(L)' 'MLTRSPSRKSVNLSIDADLLAEAKALNVNLSRAAETGISEAVRKEKERVWKEENRETIEGWNRYFEEHGLPFSEYRGF' A
#
# COMPACT_ATOMS: atom_id res chain seq x y z
N MET A 1 17.44 19.67 11.38
CA MET A 1 16.48 18.62 10.98
C MET A 1 17.02 17.30 11.46
N LEU A 2 16.36 16.63 12.41
CA LEU A 2 16.83 15.33 12.93
C LEU A 2 16.46 14.23 11.92
N THR A 3 17.41 13.87 11.07
CA THR A 3 17.33 12.65 10.26
C THR A 3 17.42 11.44 11.18
N ARG A 4 16.27 10.90 11.57
CA ARG A 4 16.20 9.66 12.34
C ARG A 4 16.66 8.52 11.44
N SER A 5 17.88 8.01 11.66
CA SER A 5 18.32 6.76 11.03
C SER A 5 17.26 5.69 11.31
N PRO A 6 16.72 4.99 10.30
CA PRO A 6 15.71 3.97 10.54
C PRO A 6 16.35 2.86 11.38
N SER A 7 15.94 2.78 12.64
CA SER A 7 16.35 1.70 13.53
C SER A 7 15.69 0.41 13.05
N ARG A 8 16.47 -0.42 12.34
CA ARG A 8 16.04 -1.76 11.95
C ARG A 8 15.99 -2.63 13.19
N LYS A 9 14.87 -3.33 13.39
CA LYS A 9 14.72 -4.35 14.43
C LYS A 9 14.69 -5.72 13.76
N SER A 10 15.48 -6.64 14.29
CA SER A 10 15.38 -8.06 13.92
C SER A 10 14.08 -8.63 14.49
N VAL A 11 13.35 -9.36 13.66
CA VAL A 11 12.12 -10.07 14.04
C VAL A 11 12.27 -11.53 13.67
N ASN A 12 11.80 -12.43 14.55
CA ASN A 12 11.75 -13.86 14.25
C ASN A 12 10.40 -14.17 13.59
N LEU A 13 10.45 -14.84 12.44
CA LEU A 13 9.30 -15.17 11.61
C LEU A 13 9.39 -16.66 11.25
N SER A 14 8.24 -17.33 11.14
CA SER A 14 8.17 -18.68 10.58
C SER A 14 7.87 -18.57 9.09
N ILE A 15 8.71 -19.22 8.27
CA ILE A 15 8.60 -19.26 6.81
C ILE A 15 8.70 -20.73 6.40
N ASP A 16 8.01 -21.08 5.32
CA ASP A 16 8.11 -22.39 4.69
C ASP A 16 9.58 -22.78 4.43
N ALA A 17 9.94 -24.01 4.79
CA ALA A 17 11.32 -24.46 4.76
C ALA A 17 11.83 -24.68 3.34
N ASP A 18 10.97 -25.16 2.44
CA ASP A 18 11.32 -25.44 1.04
C ASP A 18 11.52 -24.12 0.29
N LEU A 19 10.64 -23.15 0.49
CA LEU A 19 10.77 -21.79 -0.03
C LEU A 19 12.06 -21.12 0.45
N LEU A 20 12.41 -21.29 1.73
CA LEU A 20 13.65 -20.74 2.28
C LEU A 20 14.88 -21.40 1.65
N ALA A 21 14.85 -22.71 1.42
CA ALA A 21 15.93 -23.44 0.76
C ALA A 21 16.10 -22.98 -0.70
N GLU A 22 15.01 -22.84 -1.45
CA GLU A 22 15.00 -22.34 -2.82
C GLU A 22 15.55 -20.90 -2.89
N ALA A 23 15.06 -20.00 -2.04
CA ALA A 23 15.51 -18.63 -1.99
C ALA A 23 17.03 -18.51 -1.71
N LYS A 24 17.55 -19.37 -0.82
CA LYS A 24 19.00 -19.45 -0.55
C LYS A 24 19.78 -19.97 -1.75
N ALA A 25 19.29 -21.03 -2.41
CA ALA A 25 19.92 -21.59 -3.62
C ALA A 25 20.01 -20.56 -4.75
N LEU A 26 19.01 -19.68 -4.85
CA LEU A 26 18.94 -18.61 -5.84
C LEU A 26 19.64 -17.30 -5.39
N ASN A 27 20.32 -17.28 -4.24
CA ASN A 27 20.96 -16.09 -3.67
C ASN A 27 20.01 -14.88 -3.49
N VAL A 28 18.75 -15.14 -3.16
CA VAL A 28 17.76 -14.10 -2.88
C VAL A 28 18.11 -13.37 -1.58
N ASN A 29 18.07 -12.04 -1.60
CA ASN A 29 18.23 -11.24 -0.39
C ASN A 29 16.94 -11.28 0.44
N LEU A 30 16.87 -12.22 1.39
CA LEU A 30 15.72 -12.47 2.25
C LEU A 30 15.24 -11.24 3.01
N SER A 31 16.16 -10.44 3.55
CA SER A 31 15.80 -9.22 4.29
C SER A 31 15.08 -8.22 3.40
N ARG A 32 15.59 -8.01 2.18
CA ARG A 32 14.99 -7.06 1.22
C ARG A 32 13.66 -7.56 0.68
N ALA A 33 13.55 -8.87 0.42
CA ALA A 33 12.32 -9.50 -0.02
C ALA A 33 11.23 -9.39 1.06
N ALA A 34 11.56 -9.71 2.31
CA ALA A 34 10.65 -9.58 3.44
C ALA A 34 10.21 -8.12 3.65
N GLU A 35 11.13 -7.16 3.63
CA GLU A 35 10.80 -5.75 3.78
C GLU A 35 9.87 -5.24 2.67
N THR A 36 10.10 -5.66 1.43
CA THR A 36 9.26 -5.30 0.29
C THR A 36 7.86 -5.89 0.43
N GLY A 37 7.75 -7.18 0.74
CA GLY A 37 6.46 -7.86 0.96
C GLY A 37 5.67 -7.24 2.11
N ILE A 38 6.33 -6.93 3.24
CA ILE A 38 5.70 -6.27 4.39
C ILE A 38 5.23 -4.85 4.00
N SER A 39 6.06 -4.07 3.31
CA SER A 39 5.71 -2.73 2.86
C SER A 39 4.46 -2.73 1.96
N GLU A 40 4.40 -3.66 1.02
CA GLU A 40 3.23 -3.82 0.13
C GLU A 40 1.97 -4.23 0.90
N ALA A 41 2.08 -5.19 1.81
CA ALA A 41 0.96 -5.62 2.64
C ALA A 41 0.44 -4.46 3.51
N VAL A 42 1.33 -3.71 4.15
CA VAL A 42 0.97 -2.53 4.95
C VAL A 42 0.31 -1.46 4.09
N ARG A 43 0.83 -1.20 2.89
CA ARG A 43 0.23 -0.22 1.97
C ARG A 43 -1.19 -0.63 1.57
N LYS A 44 -1.41 -1.89 1.20
CA LYS A 44 -2.74 -2.42 0.86
C LYS A 44 -3.72 -2.28 2.02
N GLU A 45 -3.27 -2.58 3.23
CA GLU A 45 -4.13 -2.49 4.40
C GLU A 45 -4.48 -1.04 4.75
N LYS A 46 -3.51 -0.12 4.65
CA LYS A 46 -3.78 1.32 4.81
C LYS A 46 -4.78 1.82 3.78
N GLU A 47 -4.66 1.39 2.53
CA GLU A 47 -5.60 1.75 1.48
C GLU A 47 -7.01 1.23 1.78
N ARG A 48 -7.13 -0.01 2.27
CA ARG A 48 -8.40 -0.61 2.69
C ARG A 48 -9.04 0.19 3.82
N VAL A 49 -8.27 0.51 4.86
CA VAL A 49 -8.75 1.31 6.01
C VAL A 49 -9.19 2.69 5.55
N TRP A 50 -8.37 3.37 4.74
CA TRP A 50 -8.70 4.70 4.23
C TRP A 50 -10.00 4.68 3.40
N LYS A 51 -10.19 3.67 2.55
CA LYS A 51 -11.42 3.52 1.76
C LYS A 51 -12.66 3.35 2.64
N GLU A 52 -12.57 2.58 3.72
CA GLU A 52 -13.67 2.42 4.67
C GLU A 52 -13.99 3.73 5.38
N GLU A 53 -12.95 4.41 5.89
CA GLU A 53 -13.10 5.71 6.59
C GLU A 53 -13.69 6.80 5.70
N ASN A 54 -13.38 6.78 4.40
CA ASN A 54 -13.79 7.80 3.44
C ASN A 54 -15.02 7.40 2.62
N ARG A 55 -15.62 6.22 2.89
CA ARG A 55 -16.73 5.68 2.08
C ARG A 55 -17.89 6.67 1.96
N GLU A 56 -18.37 7.20 3.08
CA GLU A 56 -19.51 8.13 3.08
C GLU A 56 -19.20 9.43 2.34
N THR A 57 -17.96 9.92 2.45
CA THR A 57 -17.52 11.13 1.74
C THR A 57 -17.46 10.87 0.23
N ILE A 58 -16.90 9.74 -0.18
CA ILE A 58 -16.83 9.32 -1.58
C ILE A 58 -18.24 9.17 -2.16
N GLU A 59 -19.15 8.51 -1.44
CA GLU A 59 -20.55 8.37 -1.86
C GLU A 59 -21.27 9.72 -1.95
N GLY A 60 -21.00 10.65 -1.02
CA GLY A 60 -21.53 12.00 -1.06
C GLY A 60 -21.09 12.76 -2.33
N TRP A 61 -19.80 12.69 -2.67
CA TRP A 61 -19.27 13.28 -3.90
C TRP A 61 -19.81 12.60 -5.16
N ASN A 62 -19.96 11.28 -5.16
CA ASN A 62 -20.53 10.55 -6.28
C ASN A 62 -21.97 11.03 -6.57
N ARG A 63 -22.82 11.12 -5.54
CA ARG A 63 -24.19 11.67 -5.69
C ARG A 63 -24.18 13.09 -6.22
N TYR A 64 -23.31 13.95 -5.67
CA TYR A 64 -23.17 15.32 -6.15
C TYR A 64 -22.83 15.38 -7.65
N PHE A 65 -21.89 14.55 -8.13
CA PHE A 65 -21.53 14.52 -9.54
C PHE A 65 -22.61 13.87 -10.43
N GLU A 66 -23.37 12.91 -9.94
CA GLU A 66 -24.53 12.37 -10.66
C GLU A 66 -25.60 13.44 -10.87
N GLU A 67 -25.84 14.29 -9.86
CA GLU A 67 -26.86 15.34 -9.92
C GLU A 67 -26.40 16.58 -10.70
N HIS A 68 -25.14 16.99 -10.54
CA HIS A 68 -24.63 18.27 -11.06
C HIS A 68 -23.68 18.13 -12.25
N GLY A 69 -23.30 16.90 -12.61
CA GLY A 69 -22.26 16.64 -13.60
C GLY A 69 -20.87 16.99 -13.09
N LEU A 70 -19.86 16.78 -13.95
CA LEU A 70 -18.48 17.12 -13.61
C LEU A 70 -18.27 18.64 -13.67
N PRO A 71 -17.81 19.26 -12.56
CA PRO A 71 -17.47 20.68 -12.55
C PRO A 71 -16.44 21.00 -13.64
N PHE A 72 -16.64 22.14 -14.32
CA PHE A 72 -15.72 22.64 -15.34
C PHE A 72 -15.50 21.69 -16.53
N SER A 73 -16.37 20.70 -16.73
CA SER A 73 -16.34 19.81 -17.89
C SER A 73 -16.35 20.58 -19.22
N GLU A 74 -17.01 21.74 -19.24
CA GLU A 74 -17.07 22.68 -20.37
C GLU A 74 -15.70 23.30 -20.77
N TYR A 75 -14.68 23.25 -19.90
CA TYR A 75 -13.34 23.79 -20.17
C TYR A 75 -12.30 22.70 -20.45
N ARG A 76 -12.69 21.41 -20.50
CA ARG A 76 -11.75 20.31 -20.78
C ARG A 76 -11.41 20.28 -22.28
N GLY A 77 -10.24 20.82 -22.64
CA GLY A 77 -9.66 20.66 -23.98
C GLY A 77 -9.18 19.23 -24.22
N PHE A 78 -9.40 18.73 -25.43
CA PHE A 78 -8.99 17.41 -25.94
C PHE A 78 -7.77 17.51 -26.85
#